data_AF-N0AXY0-F1
#
_entry.id   AF-N0AXY0-F1
#
_cell.length_a   1.000
_cell.length_b   1.000
_cell.length_c   1.000
_cell.angle_alpha   90.00
_cell.angle_beta   90.00
_cell.angle_gamma   90.00
#
_symmetry.space_group_name_H-M   'P 1'
#
loop_
_entity.id
_entity.type
_entity.pdbx_description
1 polymer ?
#
loop_
_entity_poly.entity_id
_entity_poly.type
_entity_poly.pdbx_seq_one_letter_code
_entity_poly.pdbx_strand_id
1 'polypeptide(L)'
;MEKKHNIRLTSSEIGYLWANYQGDSLAKCVLTVFLHNVEDTETRPAIEYALSLAQNHLEKITEIFTGDHIPIPLGFTDEDINLNAPRLFSDSFYLNYLLDMAKGGLHRTPMLCRIRTDKMLGISQQRV
;
A
#
# COMPACT_ATOMS: atom_id res chain seq x y z
N MET A 1 2.29 10.82 34.28
CA MET A 1 2.94 9.81 33.42
C MET A 1 1.88 9.31 32.45
N GLU A 2 1.95 9.70 31.19
CA GLU A 2 1.03 9.21 30.15
C GLU A 2 1.23 7.70 29.98
N LYS A 3 0.19 6.91 30.22
CA LYS A 3 0.19 5.48 29.88
C LYS A 3 0.13 5.37 28.36
N LYS A 4 1.22 4.97 27.71
CA LYS A 4 1.20 4.46 26.33
C LYS A 4 0.29 3.24 26.31
N HIS A 5 -0.97 3.42 25.89
CA HIS A 5 -1.86 2.31 25.59
C HIS A 5 -1.31 1.59 24.35
N ASN A 6 -0.52 0.52 24.56
CA ASN A 6 -0.16 -0.42 23.50
C ASN A 6 -1.38 -1.25 23.13
N ILE A 7 -2.26 -0.65 22.33
CA ILE A 7 -3.44 -1.32 21.81
C ILE A 7 -3.00 -2.25 20.67
N ARG A 8 -2.85 -3.55 20.97
CA ARG A 8 -2.52 -4.61 19.99
C ARG A 8 -3.46 -4.56 18.79
N LEU A 9 -2.96 -4.73 17.57
CA LEU A 9 -3.78 -4.76 16.36
C LEU A 9 -4.88 -5.84 16.41
N THR A 10 -6.08 -5.51 15.91
CA THR A 10 -7.17 -6.49 15.71
C THR A 10 -6.95 -7.31 14.44
N SER A 11 -7.61 -8.46 14.32
CA SER A 11 -7.58 -9.27 13.10
C SER A 11 -7.98 -8.47 11.85
N SER A 12 -8.98 -7.59 11.96
CA SER A 12 -9.41 -6.71 10.87
C SER A 12 -8.34 -5.69 10.48
N GLU A 13 -7.65 -5.08 11.45
CA GLU A 13 -6.53 -4.15 11.19
C GLU A 13 -5.34 -4.89 10.55
N ILE A 14 -5.01 -6.10 11.02
CA ILE A 14 -3.96 -6.92 10.44
C ILE A 14 -4.29 -7.30 8.99
N GLY A 15 -5.51 -7.78 8.74
CA GLY A 15 -5.96 -8.13 7.39
C GLY A 15 -5.95 -6.94 6.44
N TYR A 16 -6.32 -5.75 6.93
CA TYR A 16 -6.23 -4.51 6.16
C TYR A 16 -4.78 -4.15 5.81
N LEU A 17 -3.87 -4.15 6.79
CA LEU A 17 -2.45 -3.86 6.56
C LEU A 17 -1.82 -4.86 5.60
N TRP A 18 -2.17 -6.14 5.73
CA TRP A 18 -1.74 -7.20 4.82
C TRP A 18 -2.18 -6.93 3.38
N ALA A 19 -3.46 -6.61 3.18
CA ALA A 19 -3.99 -6.31 1.84
C ALA A 19 -3.33 -5.08 1.20
N ASN A 20 -3.01 -4.05 1.99
CA ASN A 20 -2.28 -2.90 1.47
C ASN A 20 -0.83 -3.24 1.15
N TYR A 21 -0.15 -4.03 1.98
CA TYR A 21 1.20 -4.50 1.69
C TYR A 21 1.28 -5.27 0.36
N GLN A 22 0.32 -6.17 0.11
CA GLN A 22 0.24 -6.87 -1.18
C GLN A 22 -0.04 -5.90 -2.34
N GLY A 23 -0.91 -4.91 -2.15
CA GLY A 23 -1.23 -3.91 -3.17
C GLY A 23 -0.05 -2.99 -3.50
N ASP A 24 0.66 -2.50 -2.48
CA ASP A 24 1.79 -1.60 -2.64
C ASP A 24 3.02 -2.31 -3.19
N SER A 25 3.24 -3.58 -2.85
CA SER A 25 4.31 -4.39 -3.47
C SER A 25 4.04 -4.63 -4.96
N LEU A 26 2.80 -4.95 -5.34
CA LEU A 26 2.42 -5.04 -6.76
C LEU A 26 2.61 -3.69 -7.47
N ALA A 27 2.14 -2.60 -6.85
CA ALA A 27 2.26 -1.26 -7.41
C ALA A 27 3.72 -0.89 -7.62
N LYS A 28 4.62 -1.19 -6.68
CA LYS A 28 6.07 -0.99 -6.83
C LYS A 28 6.58 -1.69 -8.09
N CYS A 29 6.24 -2.96 -8.29
CA CYS A 29 6.68 -3.72 -9.47
C CYS A 29 6.17 -3.12 -10.78
N VAL A 30 4.88 -2.81 -10.87
CA VAL A 30 4.26 -2.22 -12.07
C VAL A 30 4.84 -0.83 -12.37
N LEU A 31 4.96 0.02 -11.36
CA LEU A 31 5.49 1.39 -11.52
C LEU A 31 6.97 1.38 -11.92
N THR A 32 7.73 0.38 -11.51
CA THR A 32 9.13 0.20 -11.93
C THR A 32 9.22 -0.07 -13.43
N VAL A 33 8.33 -0.94 -13.96
CA VAL A 33 8.23 -1.18 -15.41
C VAL A 33 7.79 0.08 -16.16
N PHE A 34 6.82 0.83 -15.61
CA PHE A 34 6.36 2.08 -16.23
C PHE A 34 7.47 3.12 -16.28
N LEU A 35 8.26 3.26 -15.20
CA LEU A 35 9.37 4.20 -15.14
C LEU A 35 10.50 3.86 -16.12
N HIS A 36 10.70 2.56 -16.39
CA HIS A 36 11.65 2.09 -17.41
C HIS A 36 11.17 2.43 -18.83
N ASN A 37 9.85 2.35 -19.08
CA ASN A 37 9.26 2.47 -20.42
C ASN A 37 8.64 3.84 -20.74
N VAL A 38 8.62 4.77 -19.79
CA VAL A 38 8.03 6.10 -19.97
C VAL A 38 8.91 6.97 -20.86
N GLU A 39 8.32 7.51 -21.91
CA GLU A 39 8.98 8.40 -22.88
C GLU A 39 8.65 9.87 -22.56
N ASP A 40 7.43 10.14 -22.10
CA ASP A 40 7.00 11.47 -21.71
C ASP A 40 7.68 11.97 -20.41
N THR A 41 8.37 13.10 -20.52
CA THR A 41 9.08 13.74 -19.41
C THR A 41 8.15 14.35 -18.37
N GLU A 42 6.91 14.69 -18.73
CA GLU A 42 5.94 15.26 -17.78
C GLU A 42 5.28 14.17 -16.91
N THR A 43 5.08 12.97 -17.47
CA THR A 43 4.50 11.82 -16.76
C THR A 43 5.49 11.16 -15.81
N ARG A 44 6.79 11.19 -16.11
CA ARG A 44 7.84 10.54 -15.31
C ARG A 44 7.84 10.95 -13.82
N PRO A 45 7.83 12.25 -13.44
CA PRO A 45 7.80 12.67 -12.04
C PRO A 45 6.57 12.14 -11.27
N ALA A 46 5.42 12.01 -11.93
CA ALA A 46 4.22 11.48 -11.30
C ALA A 46 4.37 9.99 -10.96
N ILE A 47 4.99 9.21 -11.86
CA ILE A 47 5.30 7.80 -11.63
C ILE A 47 6.33 7.64 -10.51
N GLU A 48 7.40 8.45 -10.50
CA GLU A 48 8.42 8.45 -9.46
C GLU A 48 7.84 8.77 -8.08
N TYR A 49 6.96 9.78 -8.01
CA TYR A 49 6.27 10.13 -6.78
C TYR A 49 5.40 8.97 -6.27
N ALA A 50 4.60 8.36 -7.15
CA ALA A 50 3.77 7.22 -6.79
C ALA A 50 4.59 6.01 -6.33
N LEU A 51 5.73 5.75 -6.97
CA LEU A 51 6.65 4.69 -6.57
C LEU A 51 7.24 4.95 -5.17
N SER A 52 7.66 6.18 -4.91
CA SER A 52 8.19 6.58 -3.60
C SER A 52 7.13 6.43 -2.49
N LEU A 53 5.88 6.73 -2.80
CA LEU A 53 4.76 6.59 -1.87
C LEU A 53 4.52 5.11 -1.52
N ALA A 54 4.50 4.24 -2.53
CA ALA A 54 4.34 2.79 -2.33
C ALA A 54 5.49 2.21 -1.49
N GLN A 55 6.73 2.60 -1.75
CA GLN A 55 7.90 2.17 -0.97
C GLN A 55 7.79 2.63 0.49
N ASN A 56 7.44 3.90 0.72
CA ASN A 56 7.27 4.44 2.06
C ASN A 56 6.13 3.74 2.83
N HIS A 57 5.04 3.36 2.16
CA HIS A 57 3.98 2.57 2.77
C HIS A 57 4.44 1.16 3.16
N LEU A 58 5.19 0.47 2.28
CA LEU A 58 5.75 -0.84 2.58
C LEU A 58 6.67 -0.80 3.81
N GLU A 59 7.53 0.22 3.90
CA GLU A 59 8.39 0.45 5.07
C GLU A 59 7.57 0.63 6.35
N LYS A 60 6.57 1.53 6.34
CA LYS A 60 5.70 1.77 7.49
C LYS A 60 4.93 0.52 7.93
N ILE A 61 4.37 -0.24 6.99
CA ILE A 61 3.64 -1.47 7.32
C ILE A 61 4.60 -2.50 7.91
N THR A 62 5.81 -2.59 7.38
CA THR A 62 6.87 -3.48 7.89
C THR A 62 7.27 -3.11 9.31
N GLU A 63 7.46 -1.82 9.60
CA GLU A 63 7.73 -1.32 10.95
C GLU A 63 6.60 -1.67 11.94
N ILE A 64 5.34 -1.49 11.52
CA ILE A 64 4.17 -1.83 12.33
C ILE A 64 4.14 -3.33 12.65
N PHE A 65 4.34 -4.20 11.65
CA PHE A 65 4.34 -5.65 11.86
C PHE A 65 5.51 -6.11 12.71
N THR A 66 6.70 -5.56 12.48
CA THR A 66 7.89 -5.86 13.29
C THR A 66 7.67 -5.44 14.75
N GLY A 67 7.08 -4.27 15.00
CA GLY A 67 6.75 -3.79 16.35
C GLY A 67 5.76 -4.68 17.11
N ASP A 68 4.75 -5.19 16.40
CA ASP A 68 3.72 -6.09 16.98
C ASP A 68 4.11 -7.58 16.93
N HIS A 69 5.35 -7.90 16.51
CA HIS A 69 5.86 -9.27 16.37
C HIS A 69 5.02 -10.14 15.42
N ILE A 70 4.52 -9.52 14.36
CA ILE A 70 3.74 -10.14 13.28
C ILE A 70 4.70 -10.43 12.11
N PRO A 71 4.63 -11.61 11.47
CA PRO A 71 5.44 -11.91 10.30
C PRO A 71 5.09 -10.99 9.13
N ILE A 72 6.11 -10.59 8.37
CA ILE A 72 5.96 -9.75 7.18
C ILE A 72 5.37 -10.61 6.04
N PRO A 73 4.37 -10.12 5.30
CA PRO A 73 3.83 -10.81 4.13
C PRO A 73 4.89 -11.02 3.05
N LEU A 74 4.78 -12.12 2.30
CA LEU A 74 5.50 -12.25 1.03
C LEU A 74 4.77 -11.43 -0.04
N GLY A 75 5.32 -10.27 -0.34
CA GLY A 75 4.83 -9.38 -1.41
C GLY A 75 5.41 -9.75 -2.78
N PHE A 76 5.07 -8.95 -3.78
CA PHE A 76 5.70 -9.01 -5.09
C PHE A 76 7.14 -8.49 -5.02
N THR A 77 8.02 -9.15 -5.75
CA THR A 77 9.46 -8.90 -5.74
C THR A 77 9.95 -8.45 -7.11
N ASP A 78 11.22 -8.08 -7.18
CA ASP A 78 11.84 -7.69 -8.44
C ASP A 78 12.05 -8.91 -9.37
N GLU A 79 11.95 -10.14 -8.84
CA GLU A 79 11.95 -11.39 -9.63
C GLU A 79 10.67 -11.56 -10.45
N ASP A 80 9.57 -10.93 -10.03
CA ASP A 80 8.28 -10.96 -10.74
C ASP A 80 8.25 -9.96 -11.92
N ILE A 81 9.35 -9.25 -12.16
CA ILE A 81 9.45 -8.18 -13.16
C ILE A 81 10.32 -8.63 -14.33
N ASN A 82 9.84 -8.42 -15.56
CA ASN A 82 10.65 -8.57 -16.76
C ASN A 82 10.85 -7.21 -17.46
N LEU A 83 11.99 -6.57 -17.21
CA LEU A 83 12.35 -5.28 -17.83
C LEU A 83 12.71 -5.38 -19.32
N ASN A 84 12.99 -6.59 -19.81
CA ASN A 84 13.29 -6.81 -21.23
C ASN A 84 12.02 -6.98 -22.08
N ALA A 85 10.84 -6.98 -21.46
CA ALA A 85 9.58 -7.08 -22.17
C ALA A 85 9.33 -5.80 -22.99
N PRO A 86 8.74 -5.91 -24.20
CA PRO A 86 8.37 -4.74 -24.98
C PRO A 86 7.31 -3.92 -24.25
N ARG A 87 7.26 -2.61 -24.54
CA ARG A 87 6.27 -1.69 -23.98
C ARG A 87 4.85 -2.20 -24.23
N LEU A 88 4.11 -2.44 -23.16
CA LEU A 88 2.74 -2.95 -23.22
C LEU A 88 1.68 -1.83 -23.33
N PHE A 89 1.95 -0.67 -22.73
CA PHE A 89 0.98 0.43 -22.61
C PHE A 89 1.57 1.79 -22.97
N SER A 90 0.72 2.74 -23.38
CA SER A 90 1.09 4.12 -23.66
C SER A 90 1.19 4.97 -22.38
N ASP A 91 1.85 6.12 -22.46
CA ASP A 91 2.04 7.00 -21.29
C ASP A 91 0.70 7.54 -20.74
N SER A 92 -0.28 7.76 -21.61
CA SER A 92 -1.64 8.12 -21.19
C SER A 92 -2.30 7.03 -20.33
N PHE A 93 -1.98 5.75 -20.57
CA PHE A 93 -2.48 4.67 -19.73
C PHE A 93 -1.84 4.70 -18.34
N TYR A 94 -0.54 5.04 -18.24
CA TYR A 94 0.13 5.14 -16.94
C TYR A 94 -0.55 6.17 -16.02
N LEU A 95 -0.93 7.34 -16.56
CA LEU A 95 -1.66 8.35 -15.80
C LEU A 95 -3.04 7.87 -15.34
N ASN A 96 -3.78 7.17 -16.22
CA ASN A 96 -5.07 6.59 -15.85
C ASN A 96 -4.91 5.51 -14.76
N TYR A 97 -3.89 4.67 -14.88
CA TYR A 97 -3.55 3.66 -13.88
C TYR A 97 -3.26 4.31 -12.52
N LEU A 98 -2.44 5.37 -12.49
CA LEU A 98 -2.15 6.12 -11.26
C LEU A 98 -3.43 6.71 -10.64
N LEU A 99 -4.29 7.30 -11.46
CA LEU A 99 -5.56 7.88 -11.02
C LEU A 99 -6.48 6.81 -10.40
N ASP A 100 -6.61 5.66 -11.04
CA ASP A 100 -7.49 4.58 -10.55
C ASP A 100 -6.93 3.91 -9.30
N MET A 101 -5.61 3.75 -9.20
CA MET A 101 -4.95 3.31 -7.97
C MET A 101 -5.18 4.30 -6.82
N ALA A 102 -5.08 5.60 -7.06
CA ALA A 102 -5.34 6.63 -6.06
C ALA A 102 -6.80 6.61 -5.57
N LYS A 103 -7.77 6.47 -6.50
CA LYS A 103 -9.20 6.32 -6.15
C LYS A 103 -9.46 5.07 -5.30
N GLY A 104 -8.81 3.96 -5.64
CA GLY A 104 -8.89 2.70 -4.89
C GLY A 104 -8.29 2.81 -3.49
N GLY A 105 -7.18 3.54 -3.35
CA GLY A 105 -6.58 3.87 -2.04
C GLY A 105 -7.52 4.70 -1.18
N LEU A 106 -8.12 5.74 -1.74
CA LEU A 106 -9.02 6.65 -1.01
C LEU A 106 -10.26 5.93 -0.45
N HIS A 107 -10.80 4.93 -1.15
CA HIS A 107 -11.93 4.13 -0.64
C HIS A 107 -11.55 3.20 0.52
N ARG A 108 -10.29 2.79 0.63
CA ARG A 108 -9.82 1.85 1.66
C ARG A 108 -9.57 2.55 3.00
N THR A 109 -9.03 3.77 3.00
CA THR A 109 -8.67 4.53 4.21
C THR A 109 -9.82 4.74 5.22
N PRO A 110 -11.06 5.08 4.81
CA PRO A 110 -12.19 5.25 5.74
C PRO A 110 -12.54 3.97 6.52
N MET A 111 -12.31 2.79 5.94
CA MET A 111 -12.58 1.51 6.60
C MET A 111 -11.64 1.31 7.80
N LEU A 112 -10.35 1.61 7.65
CA LEU A 112 -9.38 1.52 8.74
C LEU A 112 -9.69 2.52 9.87
N CYS A 113 -10.02 3.77 9.53
CA CYS A 113 -10.40 4.78 10.51
C CYS A 113 -11.63 4.34 11.31
N ARG A 114 -12.60 3.67 10.69
CA ARG A 114 -13.80 3.17 11.36
C ARG A 114 -13.48 2.05 12.35
N ILE A 115 -12.68 1.06 11.94
CA ILE A 115 -12.26 -0.05 12.82
C ILE A 115 -11.50 0.49 14.04
N ARG A 116 -10.61 1.46 13.84
CA ARG A 116 -9.83 2.03 14.95
C ARG A 116 -10.66 2.92 15.86
N THR A 117 -11.61 3.68 15.31
CA THR A 117 -12.58 4.48 16.10
C THR A 117 -13.50 3.56 16.92
N ASP A 118 -14.05 2.51 16.31
CA ASP A 118 -14.91 1.53 17.01
C ASP A 118 -14.16 0.83 18.15
N LYS A 119 -12.87 0.57 17.95
CA LYS A 119 -11.97 0.03 18.97
C LYS A 119 -11.67 1.02 20.11
N MET A 120 -11.45 2.30 19.79
CA MET A 120 -11.25 3.34 20.81
C MET A 120 -12.53 3.61 21.61
N LEU A 121 -13.70 3.46 20.99
CA LEU A 121 -15.00 3.62 21.63
C LEU A 121 -15.52 2.35 22.33
N GLY A 122 -14.78 1.23 22.27
CA GLY A 122 -15.15 -0.04 22.91
C GLY A 122 -16.37 -0.74 22.30
N ILE A 123 -16.83 -0.32 21.11
CA ILE A 123 -18.06 -0.80 20.48
C ILE A 123 -17.89 -2.24 19.92
N SER A 124 -16.65 -2.69 19.70
CA SER A 124 -16.35 -3.99 19.11
C SER A 124 -16.45 -5.20 20.05
N GLN A 125 -16.53 -5.01 21.38
CA GLN A 125 -16.66 -6.15 22.33
C GLN A 125 -18.11 -6.64 22.54
N GLN A 126 -19.12 -5.99 21.98
CA GLN A 126 -20.55 -6.34 22.21
C GLN A 126 -21.20 -7.19 21.10
N ARG A 127 -20.43 -7.77 20.19
CA ARG A 127 -20.95 -8.74 19.20
C ARG A 127 -20.18 -10.06 19.26
N VAL A 128 -20.44 -10.85 20.30
CA VAL A 128 -20.44 -12.32 20.26
C VAL A 128 -21.58 -12.79 21.14
#